data_AF-B8J063-F1
#
_entry.id   AF-B8J063-F1
#
_cell.length_a   1.000
_cell.length_b   1.000
_cell.length_c   1.000
_cell.angle_alpha   90.00
_cell.angle_beta   90.00
_cell.angle_gamma   90.00
#
_symmetry.space_group_name_H-M   'P 1'
#
loop_
_entity.id
_entity.type
_entity.pdbx_description
1 polymer ?
#
loop_
_entity_poly.entity_id
_entity_poly.type
_entity_poly.pdbx_seq_one_letter_code
_entity_poly.pdbx_strand_id
1 'polypeptide(L)'
;MLGYLLPTDKEAVPKRILLQNTGGAVVFQHADHAYAYNVRCETCHHESPEKRLEVQACKSCHGVNFNEAFRKKHVAQFNDNAACATCHHYEAGAKKWGHERHYEELGLDCRECHHKNTDIEPEPQNCADCHSSGVPNDKPAEKGTPPNLADAVHARCVTCHEDMFAEKPKGCANCHSMKAVRDMLPKTGLVKLNPLQTNCAVCHGVTAEKLIPGAMDAFHKQCMGCHEKLGKGPFDKQQCGQCHTGK
;
A
#
# COMPACT_ATOMS: atom_id res chain seq x y z
N MET A 1 0.67 55.32 11.29
CA MET A 1 -0.08 54.06 11.45
C MET A 1 0.71 52.94 10.77
N LEU A 2 1.39 52.08 11.54
CA LEU A 2 1.89 50.82 10.99
C LEU A 2 0.70 49.84 10.95
N GLY A 3 0.19 49.58 9.75
CA GLY A 3 -0.84 48.57 9.53
C GLY A 3 -0.21 47.19 9.56
N TYR A 4 -0.48 46.41 10.60
CA TYR A 4 -0.16 44.99 10.61
C TYR A 4 -1.13 44.29 9.65
N LEU A 5 -0.61 43.77 8.53
CA LEU A 5 -1.32 42.82 7.69
C LEU A 5 -1.50 41.53 8.50
N LEU A 6 -2.72 41.29 8.97
CA LEU A 6 -3.12 39.98 9.48
C LEU A 6 -3.00 38.97 8.33
N PRO A 7 -2.42 37.77 8.54
CA PRO A 7 -2.44 36.73 7.54
C PRO A 7 -3.90 36.42 7.19
N THR A 8 -4.27 36.60 5.92
CA THR A 8 -5.55 36.10 5.42
C THR A 8 -5.61 34.60 5.63
N ASP A 9 -6.77 34.07 5.99
CA ASP A 9 -7.00 32.63 6.02
C ASP A 9 -6.48 32.00 4.73
N LYS A 10 -5.68 30.92 4.87
CA LYS A 10 -5.22 30.17 3.70
C LYS A 10 -6.46 29.68 2.95
N GLU A 11 -6.58 30.05 1.68
CA GLU A 11 -7.61 29.50 0.79
C GLU A 11 -7.55 27.97 0.82
N ALA A 12 -8.72 27.33 0.96
CA ALA A 12 -8.84 25.88 1.07
C ALA A 12 -8.26 25.13 -0.14
N VAL A 13 -8.24 25.77 -1.31
CA VAL A 13 -7.57 25.26 -2.52
C VAL A 13 -6.55 26.28 -2.98
N PRO A 14 -5.25 25.94 -3.00
CA PRO A 14 -4.22 26.87 -3.42
C PRO A 14 -4.41 27.33 -4.87
N LYS A 15 -4.27 28.63 -5.12
CA LYS A 15 -4.27 29.17 -6.49
C LYS A 15 -3.04 28.74 -7.28
N ARG A 16 -1.87 28.82 -6.65
CA ARG A 16 -0.56 28.49 -7.23
C ARG A 16 0.26 27.70 -6.22
N ILE A 17 1.06 26.76 -6.73
CA ILE A 17 1.96 25.94 -5.92
C ILE A 17 3.37 26.05 -6.50
N LEU A 18 4.35 26.33 -5.64
CA LEU A 18 5.77 26.29 -6.01
C LEU A 18 6.34 24.92 -5.66
N LEU A 19 6.69 24.15 -6.68
CA LEU A 19 7.27 22.81 -6.53
C LEU A 19 8.80 22.89 -6.67
N GLN A 20 9.51 22.95 -5.56
CA GLN A 20 10.97 22.96 -5.56
C GLN A 20 11.55 21.56 -5.86
N ASN A 21 12.51 21.52 -6.77
CA ASN A 21 13.22 20.30 -7.18
C ASN A 21 14.59 20.64 -7.80
N THR A 22 15.42 19.62 -8.01
CA THR A 22 16.81 19.75 -8.49
C THR A 22 16.93 20.18 -9.96
N GLY A 23 15.85 20.07 -10.74
CA GLY A 23 15.77 20.51 -12.15
C GLY A 23 15.35 21.98 -12.34
N GLY A 24 15.17 22.73 -11.25
CA GLY A 24 14.59 24.07 -11.26
C GLY A 24 13.15 24.06 -10.77
N ALA A 25 12.71 25.13 -10.10
CA ALA A 25 11.37 25.16 -9.51
C ALA A 25 10.29 25.12 -10.59
N VAL A 26 9.15 24.52 -10.28
CA VAL A 26 7.96 24.51 -11.16
C VAL A 26 6.88 25.36 -10.48
N VAL A 27 6.38 26.38 -11.17
CA VAL A 27 5.24 27.17 -10.71
C VAL A 27 3.98 26.54 -11.30
N PHE A 28 3.28 25.75 -10.50
CA PHE A 28 2.07 25.07 -10.91
C PHE A 28 0.84 25.95 -10.68
N GLN A 29 0.08 26.20 -11.76
CA GLN A 29 -1.20 26.91 -11.72
C GLN A 29 -2.31 25.96 -11.28
N HIS A 30 -2.39 25.71 -9.97
CA HIS A 30 -3.31 24.73 -9.40
C HIS A 30 -4.78 25.10 -9.61
N ALA A 31 -5.17 26.36 -9.40
CA ALA A 31 -6.55 26.81 -9.62
C ALA A 31 -7.00 26.67 -11.08
N ASP A 32 -6.10 26.91 -12.04
CA ASP A 32 -6.46 26.75 -13.46
C ASP A 32 -6.79 25.29 -13.75
N HIS A 33 -5.98 24.34 -13.28
CA HIS A 33 -6.24 22.92 -13.46
C HIS A 33 -7.54 22.48 -12.77
N ALA A 34 -7.71 22.85 -11.49
CA ALA A 34 -8.86 22.43 -10.71
C ALA A 34 -10.18 23.06 -11.18
N TYR A 35 -10.17 24.34 -11.56
CA TYR A 35 -11.39 25.12 -11.80
C TYR A 35 -11.57 25.55 -13.25
N ALA A 36 -10.55 26.15 -13.87
CA ALA A 36 -10.69 26.65 -15.24
C ALA A 36 -10.75 25.50 -16.27
N TYR A 37 -9.94 24.47 -16.07
CA TYR A 37 -9.92 23.27 -16.91
C TYR A 37 -10.82 22.16 -16.37
N ASN A 38 -11.41 22.36 -15.19
CA ASN A 38 -12.33 21.44 -14.53
C ASN A 38 -11.76 20.00 -14.41
N VAL A 39 -10.47 19.87 -14.12
CA VAL A 39 -9.83 18.58 -13.86
C VAL A 39 -10.30 18.08 -12.51
N ARG A 40 -10.87 16.88 -12.47
CA ARG A 40 -11.35 16.28 -11.21
C ARG A 40 -10.19 16.10 -10.22
N CYS A 41 -10.40 16.40 -8.94
CA CYS A 41 -9.36 16.40 -7.91
C CYS A 41 -8.63 15.04 -7.84
N GLU A 42 -9.39 13.94 -7.85
CA GLU A 42 -8.90 12.56 -7.80
C GLU A 42 -8.06 12.14 -9.02
N THR A 43 -8.06 12.95 -10.09
CA THR A 43 -7.19 12.73 -11.26
C THR A 43 -5.73 12.95 -10.88
N CYS A 44 -5.45 13.94 -10.03
CA CYS A 44 -4.10 14.24 -9.54
C CYS A 44 -3.89 13.69 -8.13
N HIS A 45 -4.85 13.92 -7.23
CA HIS A 45 -4.89 13.41 -5.87
C HIS A 45 -5.44 11.98 -5.84
N HIS A 46 -4.68 11.09 -6.46
CA HIS A 46 -5.05 9.70 -6.65
C HIS A 46 -4.93 8.87 -5.36
N GLU A 47 -4.67 9.48 -4.21
CA GLU A 47 -4.77 8.80 -2.92
C GLU A 47 -6.21 8.42 -2.55
N SER A 48 -7.21 9.03 -3.20
CA SER A 48 -8.63 8.73 -3.03
C SER A 48 -9.32 8.55 -4.39
N PRO A 49 -10.28 7.61 -4.52
CA PRO A 49 -11.11 7.51 -5.72
C PRO A 49 -12.19 8.62 -5.80
N GLU A 50 -12.45 9.30 -4.68
CA GLU A 50 -13.44 10.38 -4.56
C GLU A 50 -12.75 11.72 -4.28
N LYS A 51 -13.42 12.82 -4.60
CA LYS A 51 -12.94 14.19 -4.31
C LYS A 51 -12.75 14.40 -2.81
N ARG A 52 -11.60 14.97 -2.44
CA ARG A 52 -11.26 15.37 -1.06
C ARG A 52 -10.60 16.74 -1.04
N LEU A 53 -10.74 17.45 0.08
CA LEU A 53 -10.09 18.74 0.31
C LEU A 53 -8.79 18.58 1.10
N GLU A 54 -8.79 17.70 2.10
CA GLU A 54 -7.58 17.29 2.83
C GLU A 54 -6.83 16.23 2.01
N VAL A 55 -5.98 16.71 1.11
CA VAL A 55 -5.22 15.88 0.17
C VAL A 55 -3.74 15.81 0.53
N GLN A 56 -3.06 14.75 0.11
CA GLN A 56 -1.65 14.55 0.38
C GLN A 56 -0.77 15.22 -0.68
N ALA A 57 0.39 15.69 -0.24
CA ALA A 57 1.45 16.08 -1.15
C ALA A 57 2.05 14.84 -1.84
N CYS A 58 2.37 14.93 -3.13
CA CYS A 58 2.91 13.80 -3.90
C CYS A 58 4.16 13.20 -3.24
N LYS A 59 5.03 14.05 -2.67
CA LYS A 59 6.28 13.64 -2.02
C LYS A 59 6.09 12.92 -0.68
N SER A 60 4.88 12.87 -0.13
CA SER A 60 4.57 12.02 1.03
C SER A 60 4.63 10.54 0.68
N CYS A 61 4.49 10.18 -0.60
CA CYS A 61 4.57 8.82 -1.09
C CYS A 61 5.64 8.62 -2.17
N HIS A 62 5.84 9.60 -3.06
CA HIS A 62 6.75 9.49 -4.19
C HIS A 62 8.15 10.04 -3.85
N GLY A 63 9.17 9.19 -4.01
CA GLY A 63 10.55 9.54 -3.69
C GLY A 63 10.91 9.44 -2.21
N VAL A 64 10.08 8.77 -1.40
CA VAL A 64 10.43 8.41 -0.02
C VAL A 64 11.22 7.10 0.02
N ASN A 65 12.00 6.90 1.08
CA ASN A 65 12.70 5.63 1.33
C ASN A 65 11.88 4.81 2.34
N PHE A 66 11.37 3.63 1.96
CA PHE A 66 10.43 2.84 2.76
C PHE A 66 11.13 1.96 3.81
N ASN A 67 12.17 2.52 4.44
CA ASN A 67 12.95 1.86 5.47
C ASN A 67 12.23 1.84 6.84
N GLU A 68 12.93 1.33 7.86
CA GLU A 68 12.38 1.24 9.23
C GLU A 68 12.01 2.60 9.82
N ALA A 69 12.77 3.65 9.53
CA ALA A 69 12.48 4.99 10.03
C ALA A 69 11.17 5.54 9.43
N PHE A 70 10.92 5.30 8.15
CA PHE A 70 9.63 5.59 7.52
C PHE A 70 8.52 4.80 8.22
N ARG A 71 8.66 3.47 8.37
CA ARG A 71 7.64 2.64 9.02
C ARG A 71 7.26 3.12 10.44
N LYS A 72 8.22 3.62 11.22
CA LYS A 72 7.97 4.13 12.58
C LYS A 72 7.21 5.46 12.63
N LYS A 73 7.35 6.31 11.61
CA LYS A 73 6.90 7.72 11.69
C LYS A 73 5.88 8.12 10.64
N HIS A 74 5.73 7.35 9.56
CA HIS A 74 4.93 7.74 8.41
C HIS A 74 3.47 8.01 8.76
N VAL A 75 2.87 7.29 9.70
CA VAL A 75 1.47 7.52 10.12
C VAL A 75 1.23 8.98 10.55
N ALA A 76 2.20 9.60 11.23
CA ALA A 76 2.10 11.00 11.66
C ALA A 76 2.29 12.01 10.51
N GLN A 77 2.67 11.56 9.31
CA GLN A 77 2.93 12.39 8.13
C GLN A 77 1.73 12.48 7.18
N PHE A 78 0.67 11.70 7.43
CA PHE A 78 -0.55 11.71 6.63
C PHE A 78 -1.65 12.50 7.34
N ASN A 79 -2.34 13.35 6.58
CA ASN A 79 -3.48 14.14 7.07
C ASN A 79 -4.66 13.27 7.59
N ASP A 80 -4.82 12.04 7.08
CA ASP A 80 -5.91 11.12 7.43
C ASP A 80 -5.58 9.68 7.01
N ASN A 81 -6.50 8.75 7.31
CA ASN A 81 -6.33 7.32 7.00
C ASN A 81 -6.83 6.87 5.62
N ALA A 82 -7.49 7.73 4.84
CA ALA A 82 -8.00 7.37 3.53
C ALA A 82 -6.85 7.17 2.52
N ALA A 83 -5.80 8.00 2.64
CA ALA A 83 -4.57 7.80 1.87
C ALA A 83 -3.90 6.45 2.15
N CYS A 84 -4.06 5.90 3.37
CA CYS A 84 -3.46 4.64 3.76
C CYS A 84 -3.93 3.46 2.89
N ALA A 85 -5.18 3.49 2.40
CA ALA A 85 -5.72 2.48 1.49
C ALA A 85 -4.99 2.42 0.13
N THR A 86 -4.16 3.41 -0.20
CA THR A 86 -3.36 3.43 -1.43
C THR A 86 -2.16 2.50 -1.32
N CYS A 87 -1.47 2.49 -0.18
CA CYS A 87 -0.33 1.60 0.07
C CYS A 87 -0.79 0.27 0.67
N HIS A 88 -1.72 0.32 1.62
CA HIS A 88 -2.37 -0.86 2.21
C HIS A 88 -3.59 -1.25 1.39
N HIS A 89 -3.40 -1.39 0.08
CA HIS A 89 -4.49 -1.57 -0.88
C HIS A 89 -5.16 -2.94 -0.82
N TYR A 90 -4.52 -3.93 -0.19
CA TYR A 90 -5.06 -5.27 0.02
C TYR A 90 -4.82 -5.74 1.46
N GLU A 91 -5.82 -6.39 2.02
CA GLU A 91 -5.74 -7.10 3.28
C GLU A 91 -6.03 -8.59 3.06
N ALA A 92 -5.16 -9.45 3.60
CA ALA A 92 -5.40 -10.87 3.70
C ALA A 92 -6.17 -11.16 4.99
N GLY A 93 -7.35 -11.74 4.84
CA GLY A 93 -8.15 -12.26 5.94
C GLY A 93 -8.07 -13.78 6.06
N ALA A 94 -8.55 -14.31 7.20
CA ALA A 94 -8.75 -15.73 7.34
C ALA A 94 -9.76 -16.25 6.31
N LYS A 95 -9.53 -17.46 5.82
CA LYS A 95 -10.47 -18.21 4.98
C LYS A 95 -10.64 -19.59 5.60
N LYS A 96 -11.84 -20.16 5.49
CA LYS A 96 -12.03 -21.57 5.83
C LYS A 96 -11.42 -22.41 4.72
N TRP A 97 -10.34 -23.14 5.03
CA TRP A 97 -9.67 -24.05 4.10
C TRP A 97 -10.35 -25.42 3.99
N GLY A 98 -11.27 -25.72 4.91
CA GLY A 98 -12.12 -26.91 4.90
C GLY A 98 -11.44 -28.14 5.53
N HIS A 99 -11.42 -28.21 6.86
CA HIS A 99 -10.90 -29.38 7.59
C HIS A 99 -11.63 -30.67 7.20
N GLU A 100 -12.97 -30.64 7.13
CA GLU A 100 -13.84 -31.75 6.71
C GLU A 100 -13.43 -32.32 5.36
N ARG A 101 -13.23 -31.47 4.35
CA ARG A 101 -12.76 -31.91 3.04
C ARG A 101 -11.42 -32.65 3.10
N HIS A 102 -10.47 -32.14 3.88
CA HIS A 102 -9.15 -32.75 3.98
C HIS A 102 -9.20 -34.10 4.71
N TYR A 103 -9.96 -34.20 5.79
CA TYR A 103 -10.05 -35.42 6.61
C TYR A 103 -11.03 -36.44 6.03
N GLU A 104 -12.27 -36.05 5.76
CA GLU A 104 -13.37 -36.96 5.40
C GLU A 104 -13.38 -37.29 3.91
N GLU A 105 -13.24 -36.28 3.04
CA GLU A 105 -13.35 -36.51 1.58
C GLU A 105 -12.04 -37.02 0.98
N LEU A 106 -10.90 -36.48 1.41
CA LEU A 106 -9.57 -36.85 0.91
C LEU A 106 -8.89 -37.95 1.73
N GLY A 107 -9.42 -38.28 2.91
CA GLY A 107 -8.90 -39.35 3.75
C GLY A 107 -7.52 -39.06 4.35
N LEU A 108 -7.16 -37.78 4.55
CA LEU A 108 -5.87 -37.43 5.14
C LEU A 108 -5.87 -37.72 6.65
N ASP A 109 -4.81 -38.37 7.14
CA ASP A 109 -4.60 -38.56 8.57
C ASP A 109 -4.37 -37.22 9.28
N CYS A 110 -4.82 -37.11 10.53
CA CYS A 110 -4.72 -35.89 11.34
C CYS A 110 -3.27 -35.36 11.38
N ARG A 111 -2.29 -36.25 11.50
CA ARG A 111 -0.87 -35.91 11.64
C ARG A 111 -0.16 -35.65 10.31
N GLU A 112 -0.87 -35.69 9.19
CA GLU A 112 -0.36 -35.13 7.92
C GLU A 112 -0.39 -33.59 7.97
N CYS A 113 -1.33 -33.01 8.71
CA CYS A 113 -1.43 -31.57 8.96
C CYS A 113 -0.90 -31.17 10.34
N HIS A 114 -1.20 -31.95 11.38
CA HIS A 114 -0.75 -31.72 12.76
C HIS A 114 0.66 -32.26 13.01
N HIS A 115 1.20 -32.03 14.21
CA HIS A 115 2.53 -32.54 14.53
C HIS A 115 2.54 -34.07 14.63
N LYS A 116 3.47 -34.72 13.90
CA LYS A 116 3.71 -36.17 14.04
C LYS A 116 4.29 -36.54 15.41
N ASN A 117 4.97 -35.59 16.06
CA ASN A 117 5.55 -35.77 17.39
C ASN A 117 4.53 -35.41 18.49
N THR A 118 4.08 -36.44 19.22
CA THR A 118 3.10 -36.31 20.32
C THR A 118 3.64 -35.63 21.57
N ASP A 119 4.97 -35.48 21.70
CA ASP A 119 5.56 -34.70 22.79
C ASP A 119 5.34 -33.19 22.60
N ILE A 120 5.07 -32.76 21.35
CA ILE A 120 4.73 -31.37 21.02
C ILE A 120 3.23 -31.15 21.18
N GLU A 121 2.43 -32.07 20.64
CA GLU A 121 0.98 -32.00 20.56
C GLU A 121 0.42 -33.41 20.81
N PRO A 122 0.02 -33.73 22.06
CA PRO A 122 -0.46 -35.08 22.39
C PRO A 122 -1.69 -35.48 21.57
N GLU A 123 -2.59 -34.53 21.36
CA GLU A 123 -3.79 -34.63 20.54
C GLU A 123 -3.90 -33.39 19.64
N PRO A 124 -4.39 -33.53 18.39
CA PRO A 124 -4.60 -32.40 17.48
C PRO A 124 -5.39 -31.25 18.15
N GLN A 125 -4.81 -30.05 18.17
CA GLN A 125 -5.37 -28.85 18.78
C GLN A 125 -5.16 -27.62 17.88
N ASN A 126 -5.65 -26.45 18.30
CA ASN A 126 -5.53 -25.25 17.49
C ASN A 126 -4.07 -24.75 17.50
N CYS A 127 -3.49 -24.55 16.32
CA CYS A 127 -2.13 -24.05 16.17
C CYS A 127 -1.89 -22.76 16.97
N ALA A 128 -2.89 -21.89 17.06
CA ALA A 128 -2.80 -20.60 17.75
C ALA A 128 -2.66 -20.71 19.28
N ASP A 129 -2.89 -21.89 19.86
CA ASP A 129 -2.72 -22.11 21.30
C ASP A 129 -1.23 -22.10 21.71
N CYS A 130 -0.32 -22.34 20.75
CA CYS A 130 1.13 -22.30 20.96
C CYS A 130 1.86 -21.38 19.97
N HIS A 131 1.40 -21.26 18.74
CA HIS A 131 1.99 -20.39 17.72
C HIS A 131 1.40 -18.98 17.79
N SER A 132 2.21 -18.02 18.23
CA SER A 132 1.82 -16.62 18.31
C SER A 132 1.38 -16.05 16.96
N SER A 133 0.38 -15.18 16.97
CA SER A 133 -0.04 -14.44 15.77
C SER A 133 1.14 -13.68 15.15
N GLY A 134 1.18 -13.60 13.82
CA GLY A 134 2.25 -12.92 13.09
C GLY A 134 2.00 -12.88 11.60
N VAL A 135 2.93 -12.24 10.88
CA VAL A 135 2.98 -12.26 9.41
C VAL A 135 4.24 -13.00 8.97
N PRO A 136 4.25 -13.60 7.76
CA PRO A 136 5.45 -14.21 7.21
C PRO A 136 6.57 -13.18 7.18
N ASN A 137 7.73 -13.55 7.73
CA ASN A 137 8.82 -12.61 7.90
C ASN A 137 10.21 -13.18 7.56
N ASP A 138 10.25 -14.42 7.06
CA ASP A 138 11.47 -15.14 6.65
C ASP A 138 12.55 -15.25 7.74
N LYS A 139 12.22 -14.96 9.00
CA LYS A 139 13.16 -15.09 10.13
C LYS A 139 12.94 -16.44 10.81
N PRO A 140 14.02 -17.17 11.10
CA PRO A 140 13.92 -18.34 11.97
C PRO A 140 13.33 -17.96 13.33
N ALA A 141 12.50 -18.84 13.87
CA ALA A 141 12.08 -18.74 15.27
C ALA A 141 13.30 -18.80 16.20
N GLU A 142 13.20 -18.18 17.36
CA GLU A 142 14.24 -18.32 18.38
C GLU A 142 14.37 -19.78 18.80
N LYS A 143 15.58 -20.21 19.14
CA LYS A 143 15.83 -21.60 19.52
C LYS A 143 14.98 -21.97 20.72
N GLY A 144 14.14 -23.00 20.57
CA GLY A 144 13.25 -23.49 21.63
C GLY A 144 11.90 -22.79 21.69
N THR A 145 11.58 -21.90 20.74
CA THR A 145 10.24 -21.32 20.60
C THR A 145 9.58 -21.77 19.29
N PRO A 146 8.24 -21.88 19.25
CA PRO A 146 7.54 -22.16 18.01
C PRO A 146 7.64 -20.95 17.06
N PRO A 147 7.67 -21.17 15.74
CA PRO A 147 7.50 -20.07 14.77
C PRO A 147 6.14 -19.39 14.97
N ASN A 148 5.98 -18.18 14.42
CA ASN A 148 4.66 -17.54 14.41
C ASN A 148 3.66 -18.36 13.58
N LEU A 149 2.37 -18.13 13.83
CA LEU A 149 1.27 -18.88 13.25
C LEU A 149 1.30 -18.87 11.71
N ALA A 150 1.63 -17.74 11.09
CA ALA A 150 1.66 -17.66 9.63
C ALA A 150 2.77 -18.53 9.04
N ASP A 151 3.97 -18.49 9.62
CA ASP A 151 5.08 -19.33 9.16
C ASP A 151 4.82 -20.83 9.42
N ALA A 152 4.24 -21.17 10.57
CA ALA A 152 3.88 -22.55 10.90
C ALA A 152 2.85 -23.14 9.91
N VAL A 153 1.78 -22.38 9.63
CA VAL A 153 0.73 -22.80 8.70
C VAL A 153 1.25 -22.87 7.27
N HIS A 154 2.00 -21.87 6.81
CA HIS A 154 2.57 -21.92 5.46
C HIS A 154 3.54 -23.08 5.28
N ALA A 155 4.42 -23.34 6.25
CA ALA A 155 5.35 -24.46 6.21
C ALA A 155 4.65 -25.82 6.16
N ARG A 156 3.46 -25.93 6.75
CA ARG A 156 2.66 -27.15 6.66
C ARG A 156 1.90 -27.25 5.34
N CYS A 157 1.21 -26.20 4.92
CA CYS A 157 0.37 -26.27 3.72
C CYS A 157 1.19 -26.40 2.44
N VAL A 158 2.39 -25.81 2.39
CA VAL A 158 3.23 -25.86 1.19
C VAL A 158 3.62 -27.29 0.81
N THR A 159 3.72 -28.23 1.76
CA THR A 159 4.15 -29.62 1.47
C THR A 159 3.19 -30.37 0.55
N CYS A 160 1.94 -29.92 0.42
CA CYS A 160 0.95 -30.51 -0.49
C CYS A 160 0.41 -29.50 -1.52
N HIS A 161 0.54 -28.19 -1.24
CA HIS A 161 0.02 -27.12 -2.11
C HIS A 161 1.13 -26.33 -2.80
N GLU A 162 2.27 -26.94 -3.11
CA GLU A 162 3.41 -26.30 -3.76
C GLU A 162 3.00 -25.46 -4.98
N ASP A 163 2.11 -25.97 -5.83
CA ASP A 163 1.59 -25.27 -7.00
C ASP A 163 0.85 -23.97 -6.63
N MET A 164 0.04 -23.98 -5.57
CA MET A 164 -0.65 -22.78 -5.09
C MET A 164 0.35 -21.76 -4.56
N PHE A 165 1.42 -22.19 -3.89
CA PHE A 165 2.47 -21.28 -3.43
C PHE A 165 3.31 -20.75 -4.61
N ALA A 166 3.55 -21.56 -5.63
CA ALA A 166 4.27 -21.19 -6.84
C ALA A 166 3.54 -20.11 -7.67
N GLU A 167 2.21 -20.04 -7.57
CA GLU A 167 1.39 -18.99 -8.18
C GLU A 167 1.54 -17.59 -7.55
N LYS A 168 2.27 -17.48 -6.43
CA LYS A 168 2.59 -16.21 -5.74
C LYS A 168 1.31 -15.38 -5.47
N PRO A 169 1.15 -14.07 -5.79
CA PRO A 169 -0.04 -13.35 -5.34
C PRO A 169 -1.36 -13.90 -5.89
N LYS A 170 -1.35 -14.69 -6.99
CA LYS A 170 -2.57 -15.35 -7.50
C LYS A 170 -3.00 -16.50 -6.60
N GLY A 171 -2.05 -17.25 -6.05
CA GLY A 171 -2.31 -18.40 -5.21
C GLY A 171 -2.79 -18.04 -3.81
N CYS A 172 -2.47 -16.84 -3.31
CA CYS A 172 -2.87 -16.38 -1.98
C CYS A 172 -4.38 -16.47 -1.75
N ALA A 173 -5.21 -16.21 -2.77
CA ALA A 173 -6.67 -16.24 -2.65
C ALA A 173 -7.25 -17.66 -2.43
N ASN A 174 -6.47 -18.71 -2.67
CA ASN A 174 -6.86 -20.08 -2.32
C ASN A 174 -6.96 -20.25 -0.80
N CYS A 175 -6.08 -19.58 -0.04
CA CYS A 175 -5.99 -19.69 1.41
C CYS A 175 -6.39 -18.41 2.17
N HIS A 176 -6.36 -17.24 1.55
CA HIS A 176 -6.70 -15.99 2.21
C HIS A 176 -7.91 -15.34 1.55
N SER A 177 -8.76 -14.74 2.37
CA SER A 177 -9.81 -13.85 1.88
C SER A 177 -9.15 -12.52 1.52
N MET A 178 -8.95 -12.25 0.23
CA MET A 178 -8.28 -11.04 -0.23
C MET A 178 -9.28 -9.90 -0.35
N LYS A 179 -9.03 -8.80 0.37
CA LYS A 179 -9.92 -7.64 0.42
C LYS A 179 -9.21 -6.42 -0.15
N ALA A 180 -9.73 -5.87 -1.26
CA ALA A 180 -9.27 -4.60 -1.79
C ALA A 180 -9.73 -3.46 -0.86
N VAL A 181 -8.80 -2.91 -0.09
CA VAL A 181 -9.11 -1.89 0.93
C VAL A 181 -9.62 -0.62 0.29
N ARG A 182 -9.06 -0.26 -0.86
CA ARG A 182 -9.43 0.93 -1.60
C ARG A 182 -10.88 0.92 -2.10
N ASP A 183 -11.44 -0.26 -2.36
CA ASP A 183 -12.84 -0.40 -2.80
C ASP A 183 -13.85 -0.15 -1.67
N MET A 184 -13.37 -0.19 -0.41
CA MET A 184 -14.18 0.19 0.74
C MET A 184 -14.23 1.69 0.96
N LEU A 185 -13.19 2.42 0.55
CA LEU A 185 -13.05 3.85 0.83
C LEU A 185 -14.28 4.67 0.38
N PRO A 186 -14.87 4.46 -0.82
CA PRO A 186 -16.12 5.13 -1.19
C PRO A 186 -17.34 4.73 -0.35
N LYS A 187 -17.34 3.53 0.22
CA LYS A 187 -18.49 2.95 0.94
C LYS A 187 -18.49 3.33 2.42
N THR A 188 -17.32 3.33 3.05
CA THR A 188 -17.16 3.51 4.50
C THR A 188 -16.49 4.84 4.87
N GLY A 189 -15.98 5.58 3.89
CA GLY A 189 -15.08 6.71 4.15
C GLY A 189 -13.76 6.24 4.75
N LEU A 190 -13.27 6.99 5.73
CA LEU A 190 -12.03 6.71 6.48
C LEU A 190 -11.89 5.22 6.86
N VAL A 191 -10.77 4.60 6.51
CA VAL A 191 -10.56 3.15 6.66
C VAL A 191 -9.76 2.80 7.92
N LYS A 192 -10.17 1.74 8.63
CA LYS A 192 -9.36 1.12 9.67
C LYS A 192 -8.58 -0.05 9.06
N LEU A 193 -7.26 0.05 9.09
CA LEU A 193 -6.39 -1.00 8.58
C LEU A 193 -6.20 -2.13 9.59
N ASN A 194 -5.99 -3.33 9.08
CA ASN A 194 -5.54 -4.48 9.86
C ASN A 194 -4.11 -4.22 10.37
N PRO A 195 -3.84 -4.34 11.69
CA PRO A 195 -2.50 -4.16 12.24
C PRO A 195 -1.49 -5.21 11.74
N LEU A 196 -1.97 -6.37 11.28
CA LEU A 196 -1.14 -7.44 10.68
C LEU A 196 -0.87 -7.16 9.20
N GLN A 197 -0.24 -6.02 8.94
CA GLN A 197 0.21 -5.64 7.61
C GLN A 197 1.46 -6.42 7.21
N THR A 198 1.46 -6.92 5.96
CA THR A 198 2.60 -7.66 5.41
C THR A 198 3.49 -6.75 4.56
N ASN A 199 4.76 -7.14 4.38
CA ASN A 199 5.69 -6.42 3.52
C ASN A 199 5.25 -6.52 2.04
N CYS A 200 5.34 -5.43 1.28
CA CYS A 200 5.03 -5.38 -0.15
C CYS A 200 5.65 -6.53 -0.95
N ALA A 201 6.89 -6.91 -0.61
CA ALA A 201 7.63 -7.98 -1.28
C ALA A 201 6.96 -9.36 -1.15
N VAL A 202 6.18 -9.59 -0.09
CA VAL A 202 5.45 -10.86 0.10
C VAL A 202 4.45 -11.08 -1.04
N CYS A 203 3.73 -10.04 -1.44
CA CYS A 203 2.76 -10.13 -2.53
C CYS A 203 3.38 -9.80 -3.91
N HIS A 204 4.26 -8.80 -3.99
CA HIS A 204 4.75 -8.28 -5.26
C HIS A 204 6.09 -8.88 -5.71
N GLY A 205 6.82 -9.59 -4.83
CA GLY A 205 8.15 -10.12 -5.12
C GLY A 205 9.25 -9.06 -5.29
N VAL A 206 8.94 -7.79 -5.05
CA VAL A 206 9.86 -6.65 -5.13
C VAL A 206 9.58 -5.66 -4.00
N THR A 207 10.57 -4.83 -3.67
CA THR A 207 10.44 -3.82 -2.63
C THR A 207 9.54 -2.66 -3.07
N ALA A 208 9.04 -1.89 -2.10
CA ALA A 208 8.16 -0.75 -2.34
C ALA A 208 8.78 0.30 -3.29
N GLU A 209 10.10 0.50 -3.22
CA GLU A 209 10.84 1.44 -4.07
C GLU A 209 10.76 1.09 -5.56
N LYS A 210 10.55 -0.19 -5.90
CA LYS A 210 10.36 -0.63 -7.29
C LYS A 210 8.90 -0.53 -7.75
N LEU A 211 7.97 -0.41 -6.81
CA LEU A 211 6.53 -0.33 -7.08
C LEU A 211 6.03 1.12 -7.15
N ILE A 212 6.64 2.00 -6.36
CA ILE A 212 6.22 3.39 -6.23
C ILE A 212 7.25 4.28 -6.94
N PRO A 213 6.85 5.00 -8.01
CA PRO A 213 7.76 5.87 -8.73
C PRO A 213 8.40 6.92 -7.82
N GLY A 214 9.66 7.27 -8.12
CA GLY A 214 10.31 8.41 -7.50
C GLY A 214 9.58 9.73 -7.81
N ALA A 215 9.85 10.77 -7.03
CA ALA A 215 9.16 12.06 -7.17
C ALA A 215 9.21 12.61 -8.61
N MET A 216 10.40 12.62 -9.23
CA MET A 216 10.57 13.12 -10.61
C MET A 216 9.67 12.37 -11.59
N ASP A 217 9.73 11.03 -11.58
CA ASP A 217 8.96 10.19 -12.50
C ASP A 217 7.46 10.32 -12.25
N ALA A 218 7.04 10.43 -10.98
CA ALA A 218 5.64 10.64 -10.62
C ALA A 218 5.10 11.96 -11.20
N PHE A 219 5.82 13.07 -11.01
CA PHE A 219 5.44 14.37 -11.56
C PHE A 219 5.45 14.38 -13.09
N HIS A 220 6.52 13.90 -13.73
CA HIS A 220 6.60 13.84 -15.19
C HIS A 220 5.50 12.97 -15.78
N LYS A 221 5.28 11.77 -15.24
CA LYS A 221 4.24 10.86 -15.72
C LYS A 221 2.84 11.48 -15.61
N GLN A 222 2.54 12.16 -14.50
CA GLN A 222 1.24 12.79 -14.29
C GLN A 222 1.04 14.00 -15.19
N CYS A 223 1.97 14.97 -15.14
CA CYS A 223 1.84 16.24 -15.86
C CYS A 223 1.95 16.01 -17.38
N MET A 224 3.06 15.41 -17.83
CA MET A 224 3.33 15.22 -19.26
C MET A 224 2.37 14.20 -19.86
N GLY A 225 2.00 13.14 -19.13
CA GLY A 225 1.07 12.13 -19.64
C GLY A 225 -0.34 12.68 -19.88
N CYS A 226 -0.85 13.55 -19.01
CA CYS A 226 -2.14 14.22 -19.25
C CYS A 226 -2.05 15.18 -20.44
N HIS A 227 -0.99 15.98 -20.50
CA HIS A 227 -0.75 16.93 -21.59
C HIS A 227 -0.64 16.24 -22.95
N GLU A 228 0.13 15.16 -23.04
CA GLU A 228 0.29 14.35 -24.24
C GLU A 228 -1.05 13.75 -24.69
N LYS A 229 -1.79 13.13 -23.76
CA LYS A 229 -3.09 12.51 -24.06
C LYS A 229 -4.11 13.52 -24.60
N LEU A 230 -4.05 14.77 -24.13
CA LEU A 230 -4.96 15.84 -24.56
C LEU A 230 -4.40 16.66 -25.74
N GLY A 231 -3.14 16.46 -26.12
CA GLY A 231 -2.43 17.30 -27.08
C GLY A 231 -2.32 18.76 -26.64
N LYS A 232 -2.29 19.04 -25.33
CA LYS A 232 -2.33 20.38 -24.75
C LYS A 232 -1.26 20.54 -23.67
N GLY A 233 -0.55 21.66 -23.68
CA GLY A 233 0.51 21.94 -22.72
C GLY A 233 1.84 21.25 -23.04
N PRO A 234 2.88 21.46 -22.23
CA PRO A 234 4.21 20.89 -22.47
C PRO A 234 4.27 19.41 -22.06
N PHE A 235 4.72 18.54 -22.96
CA PHE A 235 4.97 17.13 -22.70
C PHE A 235 6.19 16.59 -23.44
N ASP A 236 6.79 17.39 -24.31
CA ASP A 236 7.98 17.00 -25.06
C ASP A 236 9.27 17.29 -24.28
N LYS A 237 10.30 16.45 -24.48
CA LYS A 237 11.61 16.56 -23.80
C LYS A 237 12.38 17.84 -24.13
N GLN A 238 12.03 18.55 -25.20
CA GLN A 238 12.61 19.85 -25.55
C GLN A 238 11.88 21.02 -24.87
N GLN A 239 10.78 20.76 -24.15
CA GLN A 239 9.94 21.80 -23.54
C GLN A 239 10.21 22.00 -22.03
N CYS A 240 11.35 21.53 -21.50
CA CYS A 240 11.69 21.59 -20.07
C CYS A 240 11.47 22.98 -19.45
N GLY A 241 11.88 24.04 -20.15
CA GLY A 241 11.77 25.43 -19.68
C GLY A 241 10.34 25.99 -19.64
N GLN A 242 9.37 25.27 -20.21
CA GLN A 242 7.95 25.62 -20.08
C GLN A 242 7.34 25.15 -18.75
N CYS A 243 8.00 24.19 -18.09
CA CYS A 243 7.61 23.71 -16.75
C CYS A 243 8.54 24.26 -15.67
N HIS A 244 9.84 24.19 -15.91
CA HIS A 244 10.86 24.58 -14.95
C HIS A 244 11.27 26.03 -15.18
N THR A 245 11.14 26.86 -14.15
CA THR A 245 11.85 28.13 -14.08
C THR A 245 13.33 27.77 -13.97
N GLY A 246 14.14 28.14 -14.98
CA GLY A 246 15.56 27.81 -15.06
C GLY A 246 16.32 28.08 -13.76
N LYS A 247 17.43 27.36 -13.56
CA LYS A 247 18.34 27.66 -12.44
C LYS A 247 19.01 29.01 -12.61
#